data_AF-A0A972Y7H4-F1
#
_entry.id   AF-A0A972Y7H4-F1
#
_cell.length_a   1.000
_cell.length_b   1.000
_cell.length_c   1.000
_cell.angle_alpha   90.00
_cell.angle_beta   90.00
_cell.angle_gamma   90.00
#
_symmetry.space_group_name_H-M   'P 1'
#
loop_
_entity.id
_entity.type
_entity.pdbx_description
1 polymer ?
#
loop_
_entity_poly.entity_id
_entity_poly.type
_entity_poly.pdbx_seq_one_letter_code
_entity_poly.pdbx_strand_id
1 'polypeptide(L)' 'MSAETNARDAAMTLLRQYGEDASVIATLRAAEVAAMGDADALAHWDAVIDFLETGPDPSQLS' A
#
# COMPACT_ATOMS: atom_id res chain seq x y z
N MET A 1 -6.65 10.37 -12.07
CA MET A 1 -6.57 9.69 -10.76
C MET A 1 -5.27 10.11 -10.11
N SER A 2 -5.33 10.67 -8.91
CA SER A 2 -4.15 11.11 -8.16
C SER A 2 -3.42 9.88 -7.58
N ALA A 3 -2.09 9.91 -7.48
CA ALA A 3 -1.28 8.79 -6.97
C ALA A 3 -1.71 8.34 -5.55
N GLU A 4 -2.14 9.29 -4.73
CA GLU A 4 -2.62 9.09 -3.36
C GLU A 4 -3.94 8.29 -3.30
N THR A 5 -4.86 8.52 -4.25
CA THR A 5 -6.10 7.71 -4.37
C THR A 5 -5.78 6.26 -4.72
N ASN A 6 -4.76 6.03 -5.56
CA ASN A 6 -4.33 4.70 -5.96
C ASN A 6 -3.73 3.92 -4.79
N ALA A 7 -2.87 4.55 -3.97
CA ALA A 7 -2.27 3.91 -2.80
C ALA A 7 -3.33 3.48 -1.76
N ARG A 8 -4.31 4.34 -1.48
CA ARG A 8 -5.43 4.02 -0.59
C ARG A 8 -6.26 2.84 -1.08
N ASP A 9 -6.62 2.82 -2.36
CA ASP A 9 -7.43 1.72 -2.91
C ASP A 9 -6.71 0.37 -2.85
N ALA A 10 -5.39 0.37 -3.13
CA ALA A 10 -4.55 -0.81 -3.00
C ALA A 10 -4.45 -1.26 -1.53
N ALA A 11 -4.21 -0.34 -0.59
CA ALA A 11 -4.16 -0.63 0.83
C ALA A 11 -5.47 -1.24 1.35
N MET A 12 -6.62 -0.65 0.99
CA MET A 12 -7.94 -1.16 1.38
C MET A 12 -8.22 -2.55 0.80
N THR A 13 -7.73 -2.82 -0.42
CA THR A 13 -7.82 -4.14 -1.04
C THR A 13 -7.00 -5.16 -0.28
N LEU A 14 -5.77 -4.81 0.12
CA LEU A 14 -4.91 -5.68 0.92
C LEU A 14 -5.49 -5.95 2.30
N LEU A 15 -6.02 -4.93 3.00
CA LEU A 15 -6.68 -5.09 4.30
C LEU A 15 -7.86 -6.06 4.21
N ARG A 16 -8.67 -5.98 3.15
CA ARG A 16 -9.80 -6.89 2.96
C ARG A 16 -9.36 -8.34 2.72
N GLN A 17 -8.22 -8.55 2.06
CA GLN A 17 -7.75 -9.89 1.68
C GLN A 17 -6.89 -10.55 2.76
N TYR A 18 -6.05 -9.77 3.44
CA TYR A 18 -4.98 -10.26 4.30
C TYR A 18 -5.09 -9.76 5.74
N GLY A 19 -6.01 -8.84 6.04
CA GLY A 19 -6.20 -8.32 7.40
C GLY A 19 -4.92 -7.71 7.97
N GLU A 20 -4.46 -8.23 9.10
CA GLU A 20 -3.23 -7.79 9.76
C GLU A 20 -1.96 -8.00 8.92
N ASP A 21 -1.98 -8.95 7.98
CA ASP A 21 -0.84 -9.24 7.11
C ASP A 21 -0.74 -8.29 5.90
N ALA A 22 -1.66 -7.34 5.74
CA ALA A 22 -1.69 -6.43 4.60
C ALA A 22 -0.37 -5.65 4.40
N SER A 23 0.24 -5.15 5.49
CA SER A 23 1.52 -4.43 5.43
C SER A 23 2.68 -5.35 5.04
N VAL A 24 2.66 -6.61 5.48
CA VAL A 24 3.64 -7.63 5.09
C VAL A 24 3.55 -7.89 3.58
N ILE A 25 2.34 -8.05 3.05
CA ILE A 25 2.14 -8.25 1.61
C ILE A 25 2.60 -7.02 0.80
N ALA A 26 2.27 -5.80 1.24
CA ALA A 26 2.74 -4.58 0.60
C ALA A 26 4.27 -4.47 0.60
N THR A 27 4.92 -4.84 1.71
CA THR A 27 6.38 -4.87 1.83
C THR A 27 7.03 -5.88 0.87
N LEU A 28 6.44 -7.07 0.71
CA LEU A 28 6.94 -8.06 -0.24
C LEU A 28 6.82 -7.56 -1.69
N ARG A 29 5.75 -6.83 -2.02
CA ARG A 29 5.59 -6.21 -3.33
C ARG A 29 6.59 -5.09 -3.58
N ALA A 30 6.83 -4.23 -2.59
CA ALA A 30 7.88 -3.21 -2.64
C ALA A 30 9.25 -3.84 -2.91
N ALA A 31 9.59 -4.92 -2.20
CA ALA A 31 10.86 -5.63 -2.39
C ALA A 31 10.98 -6.26 -3.79
N GLU A 32 9.90 -6.83 -4.33
CA GLU A 32 9.85 -7.41 -5.68
C GLU A 32 10.18 -6.35 -6.75
N VAL A 33 9.50 -5.20 -6.71
CA VAL A 33 9.71 -4.13 -7.70
C VAL A 33 11.05 -3.42 -7.52
N ALA A 34 11.54 -3.29 -6.28
CA ALA A 34 12.87 -2.77 -5.99
C ALA A 34 13.96 -3.68 -6.58
N ALA A 35 13.82 -5.00 -6.46
CA ALA A 35 14.75 -5.96 -7.05
C ALA A 35 14.75 -5.91 -8.58
N MET A 36 13.62 -5.52 -9.19
CA MET A 36 13.49 -5.31 -10.64
C MET A 36 14.01 -3.93 -11.10
N GLY A 37 14.34 -3.03 -10.17
CA GLY A 37 14.79 -1.66 -10.47
C GLY A 37 13.66 -0.71 -10.89
N ASP A 38 12.40 -1.04 -10.61
CA ASP A 38 11.24 -0.20 -10.93
C ASP A 38 10.98 0.80 -9.79
N ALA A 39 11.56 2.00 -9.94
CA ALA A 39 11.47 3.06 -8.94
C ALA A 39 10.07 3.67 -8.81
N ASP A 40 9.31 3.73 -9.91
CA ASP A 40 7.96 4.30 -9.89
C ASP A 40 6.99 3.35 -9.17
N ALA A 41 7.10 2.05 -9.43
CA ALA A 41 6.34 1.05 -8.71
C ALA A 41 6.76 0.97 -7.23
N LEU A 42 8.05 1.11 -6.94
CA LEU A 42 8.54 1.16 -5.56
C LEU A 42 7.92 2.33 -4.79
N ALA A 43 7.96 3.54 -5.36
CA ALA A 43 7.34 4.72 -4.74
C ALA A 43 5.84 4.56 -4.50
N HIS A 44 5.13 3.84 -5.38
CA HIS A 44 3.73 3.49 -5.17
C HIS A 44 3.54 2.57 -3.95
N TRP A 45 4.33 1.50 -3.84
CA TRP A 45 4.21 0.55 -2.73
C TRP A 45 4.64 1.16 -1.39
N ASP A 46 5.64 2.06 -1.39
CA ASP A 46 6.00 2.82 -0.20
C ASP A 46 4.83 3.66 0.31
N ALA A 47 4.08 4.31 -0.59
CA ALA A 47 2.88 5.06 -0.22
C ALA A 47 1.74 4.17 0.30
N VAL A 48 1.62 2.94 -0.23
CA VAL A 48 0.66 1.94 0.28
C VAL A 48 1.02 1.50 1.69
N ILE A 49 2.31 1.24 1.96
CA ILE A 49 2.82 0.83 3.27
C ILE A 49 2.59 1.96 4.29
N ASP A 50 2.95 3.20 3.93
CA ASP A 50 2.74 4.35 4.80
C ASP A 50 1.26 4.51 5.21
N PHE A 51 0.33 4.33 4.25
CA PHE A 51 -1.11 4.34 4.54
C PHE A 51 -1.54 3.20 5.48
N LEU A 52 -0.98 2.01 5.34
CA LEU A 52 -1.30 0.86 6.20
C LEU A 52 -0.74 1.01 7.62
N GLU A 53 0.44 1.60 7.77
CA GLU A 53 1.13 1.77 9.05
C GLU A 53 0.64 2.98 9.85
N THR A 54 0.34 4.09 9.18
CA THR A 54 -0.27 5.27 9.81
C THR A 54 -1.78 5.09 10.04
N GLY A 55 -2.37 4.10 9.37
CA GLY A 55 -3.77 3.71 9.43
C GLY A 55 -4.68 4.63 8.61
N PRO A 56 -5.78 4.11 8.04
CA PRO A 56 -6.83 4.98 7.53
C PRO A 56 -7.38 5.81 8.69
N ASP A 57 -7.43 7.14 8.51
CA ASP A 57 -8.15 8.00 9.44
C ASP A 57 -9.58 7.43 9.63
N PRO A 58 -10.12 7.36 10.86
CA PRO A 58 -11.48 6.83 11.09
C PRO A 58 -12.56 7.49 10.22
N SER A 59 -12.36 8.73 9.78
CA SER A 59 -13.23 9.45 8.83
C SER A 59 -13.18 8.92 7.38
N GLN A 60 -12.22 8.06 7.06
CA GLN A 60 -12.04 7.42 5.76
C GLN A 60 -12.65 6.01 5.67
N LEU A 61 -13.22 5.51 6.78
CA LEU A 61 -13.87 4.21 6.87
C LEU A 61 -15.42 4.28 6.74
N SER A 62 -15.97 5.49 6.54
CA SER A 62 -17.42 5.75 6.41
C SER A 62 -17.89 5.81 4.97
#